data_AF-A0A969EUQ6-F1
#
_entry.id   AF-A0A969EUQ6-F1
#
_cell.length_a   1.000
_cell.length_b   1.000
_cell.length_c   1.000
_cell.angle_alpha   90.00
_cell.angle_beta   90.00
_cell.angle_gamma   90.00
#
_symmetry.space_group_name_H-M   'P 1'
#
loop_
_entity.id
_entity.type
_entity.pdbx_description
1 polymer ?
#
loop_
_entity_poly.entity_id
_entity_poly.type
_entity_poly.pdbx_seq_one_letter_code
_entity_poly.pdbx_strand_id
1 'polypeptide(L)' 'MHQYQNLTSPEKVPTGIEGFEHITIGGLPTGRTCLVAGSSGSGKTLLAMEFLHRGFTQFGRKGVFVTMEERAPDLV' A
#
# COMPACT_ATOMS: atom_id res chain seq x y z
N MET A 1 -35.96 6.12 -4.17
CA MET A 1 -34.66 6.64 -4.67
C MET A 1 -33.82 7.05 -3.47
N HIS A 2 -33.02 6.12 -2.94
CA HIS A 2 -32.32 6.29 -1.66
C HIS A 2 -30.90 6.85 -1.88
N GLN A 3 -30.70 8.08 -1.40
CA GLN A 3 -29.51 8.62 -0.72
C GLN A 3 -28.12 8.10 -1.14
N TYR A 4 -27.48 8.80 -2.09
CA TYR A 4 -26.02 8.76 -2.32
C TYR A 4 -25.34 10.09 -1.95
N GLN A 5 -25.85 10.79 -0.92
CA GLN A 5 -25.48 12.20 -0.69
C GLN A 5 -24.34 12.44 0.31
N ASN A 6 -23.56 11.42 0.69
CA ASN A 6 -22.34 11.60 1.49
C ASN A 6 -21.29 10.49 1.23
N LEU A 7 -20.82 10.36 -0.01
CA LEU A 7 -19.61 9.58 -0.28
C LEU A 7 -18.39 10.45 0.05
N THR A 8 -18.11 10.64 1.33
CA THR A 8 -16.83 11.23 1.75
C THR A 8 -15.71 10.32 1.24
N SER A 9 -14.70 10.87 0.57
CA SER A 9 -13.55 10.08 0.12
C SER A 9 -12.97 9.32 1.30
N PRO A 10 -12.67 8.02 1.15
CA PRO A 10 -12.12 7.23 2.25
C PRO A 10 -10.84 7.90 2.76
N GLU A 11 -10.66 7.89 4.07
CA GLU A 11 -9.38 8.26 4.68
C GLU A 11 -8.28 7.40 4.04
N LYS A 12 -7.12 8.00 3.78
CA LYS A 12 -5.99 7.33 3.16
C LYS A 12 -4.79 7.32 4.08
N VAL A 13 -4.06 6.22 4.01
CA VAL A 13 -2.79 5.99 4.64
C VAL A 13 -1.70 6.36 3.65
N PRO A 14 -0.82 7.33 3.99
CA PRO A 14 0.35 7.65 3.19
C PRO A 14 1.20 6.39 2.97
N THR A 15 1.73 6.21 1.77
CA THR A 15 2.66 5.13 1.47
C THR A 15 4.12 5.53 1.68
N GLY A 16 4.42 6.82 1.71
CA GLY A 16 5.77 7.36 1.67
C GLY A 16 6.42 7.29 0.27
N ILE A 17 5.70 6.79 -0.74
CA ILE A 17 6.18 6.65 -2.12
C ILE A 17 5.59 7.80 -2.93
N GLU A 18 6.37 8.87 -3.12
CA GLU A 18 5.91 10.14 -3.71
C GLU A 18 5.13 9.96 -5.01
N GLY A 19 5.69 9.22 -5.98
CA GLY A 19 5.03 8.99 -7.27
C GLY A 19 3.69 8.24 -7.13
N PHE A 20 3.59 7.32 -6.18
CA PHE A 20 2.35 6.59 -5.93
C PHE A 20 1.31 7.46 -5.22
N GLU A 21 1.72 8.27 -4.24
CA GLU A 21 0.83 9.20 -3.54
C GLU A 21 0.28 10.28 -4.46
N HIS A 22 1.06 10.76 -5.42
CA HIS A 22 0.56 11.68 -6.44
C HIS A 22 -0.56 11.05 -7.29
N ILE A 23 -0.37 9.81 -7.75
CA ILE A 23 -1.36 9.10 -8.58
C ILE A 23 -2.60 8.74 -7.77
N THR A 24 -2.40 8.28 -6.54
CA THR A 24 -3.49 7.83 -5.66
C THR A 24 -4.11 8.94 -4.85
N ILE A 25 -3.60 10.17 -4.91
CA ILE A 25 -4.07 11.33 -4.14
C ILE A 25 -4.07 11.01 -2.65
N GLY A 26 -2.88 10.69 -2.11
CA GLY A 26 -2.65 10.49 -0.67
C GLY A 26 -2.49 9.05 -0.18
N GLY A 27 -2.34 8.06 -1.08
CA GLY A 27 -1.97 6.69 -0.72
C GLY A 27 -3.13 5.68 -0.73
N LEU A 28 -3.08 4.69 0.17
CA LEU A 28 -4.00 3.55 0.19
C LEU A 28 -5.17 3.79 1.16
N PRO A 29 -6.40 3.34 0.85
CA PRO A 29 -7.55 3.51 1.75
C PRO A 29 -7.36 2.84 3.12
N THR A 30 -7.61 3.59 4.19
CA THR A 30 -7.49 3.14 5.58
C THR A 30 -8.55 2.09 5.91
N GLY A 31 -8.14 1.02 6.61
CA GLY A 31 -9.07 -0.04 7.08
C GLY A 31 -9.70 -0.87 5.95
N ARG A 32 -9.08 -0.89 4.77
CA ARG A 32 -9.56 -1.63 3.60
C ARG A 32 -8.45 -2.52 3.03
N THR A 33 -8.87 -3.62 2.39
CA THR A 33 -7.97 -4.47 1.63
C THR A 33 -7.70 -3.85 0.26
N CYS A 34 -6.43 -3.82 -0.15
CA CYS A 34 -6.01 -3.35 -1.48
C CYS A 34 -5.37 -4.49 -2.26
N LEU A 35 -5.80 -4.70 -3.51
CA LEU A 35 -5.18 -5.63 -4.44
C LEU A 35 -4.21 -4.88 -5.35
N VAL A 36 -2.97 -5.33 -5.41
CA VAL A 36 -1.96 -4.87 -6.37
C VAL A 36 -1.73 -5.98 -7.39
N ALA A 37 -2.03 -5.70 -8.66
CA ALA A 37 -1.91 -6.67 -9.75
C ALA A 37 -1.00 -6.14 -10.87
N GLY A 38 -0.30 -7.04 -11.54
CA GLY A 38 0.66 -6.73 -12.59
C GLY A 38 1.46 -7.95 -13.03
N SER A 39 2.10 -7.89 -14.20
CA SER A 39 2.93 -8.96 -14.76
C SER A 39 4.12 -9.32 -13.87
N SER A 40 4.78 -10.45 -14.15
CA SER A 40 6.05 -10.78 -13.47
C SER A 40 7.07 -9.65 -13.68
N GLY A 41 7.86 -9.34 -12.65
CA GLY A 41 8.84 -8.25 -12.69
C GLY A 41 8.26 -6.83 -12.59
N SER A 42 6.94 -6.64 -12.47
CA SER A 42 6.32 -5.31 -12.39
C SER A 42 6.50 -4.58 -11.04
N GLY A 43 7.34 -5.09 -10.14
CA GLY A 43 7.64 -4.44 -8.85
C GLY A 43 6.60 -4.61 -7.74
N LYS A 44 5.69 -5.60 -7.80
CA LYS A 44 4.65 -5.81 -6.76
C LYS A 44 5.22 -6.07 -5.37
N THR A 45 6.18 -6.99 -5.27
CA THR A 45 6.88 -7.32 -4.02
C THR A 45 7.60 -6.09 -3.49
N LEU A 46 8.33 -5.38 -4.37
CA LEU A 46 9.04 -4.16 -4.03
C LEU A 46 8.10 -3.06 -3.49
N LEU A 47 6.95 -2.84 -4.14
CA LEU A 47 5.94 -1.89 -3.66
C LEU A 47 5.44 -2.25 -2.26
N ALA A 48 5.16 -3.52 -1.99
CA ALA A 48 4.67 -3.98 -0.70
C ALA A 48 5.74 -3.85 0.40
N MET A 49 6.99 -4.20 0.10
CA MET A 49 8.12 -4.04 1.02
C MET A 49 8.37 -2.56 1.31
N GLU A 50 8.35 -1.70 0.28
CA GLU A 50 8.61 -0.28 0.45
C GLU A 50 7.51 0.42 1.25
N PHE A 51 6.25 0.04 1.04
CA PHE A 51 5.14 0.50 1.87
C PHE A 51 5.32 0.14 3.34
N LEU A 52 5.79 -1.09 3.62
CA LEU A 52 6.06 -1.54 4.99
C LEU A 52 7.27 -0.83 5.60
N HIS A 53 8.37 -0.76 4.85
CA HIS A 53 9.62 -0.15 5.30
C HIS A 53 9.44 1.33 5.60
N ARG A 54 8.88 2.10 4.66
CA ARG A 54 8.58 3.53 4.87
C ARG A 54 7.50 3.72 5.94
N GLY A 55 6.51 2.83 5.98
CA GLY A 55 5.52 2.76 7.05
C GLY A 55 6.17 2.78 8.43
N PHE A 56 7.18 1.94 8.62
CA PHE A 56 7.94 1.86 9.86
C PHE A 56 8.89 3.05 10.05
N THR A 57 9.77 3.34 9.10
CA THR A 57 10.86 4.31 9.27
C THR A 57 10.39 5.76 9.31
N GLN A 58 9.32 6.11 8.60
CA GLN A 58 8.83 7.49 8.50
C GLN A 58 7.62 7.76 9.39
N PHE A 59 6.79 6.74 9.66
CA PHE A 59 5.52 6.92 10.38
C PHE A 59 5.41 6.07 11.65
N GLY A 60 6.42 5.26 11.99
CA GLY A 60 6.38 4.39 13.17
C GLY A 60 5.32 3.30 13.12
N ARG A 61 4.78 2.98 11.93
CA ARG A 61 3.74 1.96 11.76
C ARG A 61 4.33 0.56 11.83
N LYS A 62 3.61 -0.33 12.51
CA LYS A 62 3.92 -1.75 12.57
C LYS A 62 3.20 -2.48 11.43
N GLY A 63 3.83 -3.50 10.89
CA GLY A 63 3.19 -4.37 9.90
C GLY A 63 3.94 -5.68 9.76
N VAL A 64 3.31 -6.62 9.05
CA VAL A 64 3.84 -7.95 8.79
C VAL A 64 3.86 -8.15 7.28
N PHE A 65 4.97 -8.65 6.77
CA PHE A 65 5.09 -9.09 5.38
C PHE A 65 4.97 -10.60 5.34
N VAL A 66 4.02 -11.11 4.54
CA VAL A 66 3.81 -12.54 4.32
C VAL A 66 3.99 -12.81 2.83
N THR A 67 4.90 -13.72 2.50
CA THR A 67 5.19 -14.15 1.12
C THR A 67 5.18 -15.67 1.05
N MET A 68 4.85 -16.23 -0.12
CA MET A 68 4.86 -17.67 -0.38
C MET A 68 5.92 -18.10 -1.39
N GLU A 69 6.40 -17.18 -2.23
CA GLU A 69 7.26 -17.49 -3.38
C GLU A 69 8.76 -17.26 -3.11
N GLU A 70 9.09 -16.34 -2.19
CA GLU A 70 10.47 -15.95 -1.88
C GLU A 70 10.77 -16.18 -0.39
N ARG A 71 11.99 -16.62 -0.07
CA ARG A 71 12.43 -16.76 1.33
C ARG A 71 12.87 -15.40 1.85
N ALA A 72 12.77 -15.21 3.17
CA ALA A 72 13.18 -13.95 3.81
C ALA A 72 14.61 -13.47 3.44
N PRO A 73 15.64 -14.34 3.33
CA PRO A 73 16.98 -13.90 2.92
C PRO A 73 17.09 -13.43 1.46
N ASP A 74 16.12 -13.78 0.62
CA ASP A 74 16.12 -13.47 -0.81
C ASP A 74 15.40 -12.13 -1.11
N LEU A 75 14.78 -11.52 -0.09
CA LEU A 75 14.17 -10.19 -0.18
C LEU A 75 15.25 -9.10 -0.09
N VAL A 76 15.22 -8.15 -1.02
CA VAL A 76 16.17 -7.03 -1.16
C VAL A 76 15.60 -5.72 -0.64
#